data_AF-A0A845R3R6-F1
#
_entry.id   AF-A0A845R3R6-F1
#
_cell.length_a   1.000
_cell.length_b   1.000
_cell.length_c   1.000
_cell.angle_alpha   90.00
_cell.angle_beta   90.00
_cell.angle_gamma   90.00
#
_symmetry.space_group_name_H-M   'P 1'
#
loop_
_entity.id
_entity.type
_entity.pdbx_description
1 polymer ?
#
loop_
_entity_poly.entity_id
_entity_poly.type
_entity_poly.pdbx_seq_one_letter_code
_entity_poly.pdbx_strand_id
1 'polypeptide(L)'
;MAYKMYIAGALMPITPSKVKVKINNQNKTLTLISGEEINILKEAKLTDVSFDVVLPQVPYPFTNGGAQSADYYLSLFERLKQSKTPFQWILNRSRPDGVALFYSNLTVGLEDYQITDDAKEGFDLTVSVKLKQYRAFGTKTVQITPSSAPSQPATATVQEPPRETTSAPKAANYTVKSGDCLWNIAKKQLGDGSRWKEIYELNKDKIKNPNLIYSGQSLTMP
;
A
#
# COMPACT_ATOMS: atom_id res chain seq x y z
N MET A 1 -9.04 -29.57 32.60
CA MET A 1 -8.38 -28.28 32.26
C MET A 1 -9.18 -27.54 31.21
N ALA A 2 -9.06 -26.20 31.17
CA ALA A 2 -9.73 -25.37 30.18
C ALA A 2 -9.05 -25.38 28.79
N TYR A 3 -7.75 -25.67 28.72
CA TYR A 3 -6.99 -25.74 27.47
C TYR A 3 -5.77 -26.67 27.60
N LYS A 4 -5.14 -26.98 26.46
CA LYS A 4 -3.85 -27.69 26.34
C LYS A 4 -2.86 -26.80 25.60
N MET A 5 -1.60 -26.79 26.04
CA MET A 5 -0.54 -25.99 25.42
C MET A 5 0.59 -26.90 24.94
N TYR A 6 0.99 -26.70 23.68
CA TYR A 6 2.07 -27.44 23.04
C TYR A 6 3.18 -26.49 22.61
N ILE A 7 4.42 -26.89 22.85
CA ILE A 7 5.64 -26.19 22.43
C ILE A 7 6.48 -27.17 21.63
N ALA A 8 6.71 -26.88 20.35
CA ALA A 8 7.47 -27.75 19.46
C ALA A 8 6.98 -29.21 19.47
N GLY A 9 5.66 -29.40 19.58
CA GLY A 9 5.01 -30.72 19.67
C GLY A 9 4.93 -31.33 21.07
N ALA A 10 5.68 -30.81 22.05
CA ALA A 10 5.64 -31.30 23.42
C ALA A 10 4.45 -30.69 24.20
N LEU A 11 3.62 -31.54 24.80
CA LEU A 11 2.55 -31.12 25.71
C LEU A 11 3.13 -30.65 27.04
N MET A 12 2.77 -29.44 27.46
CA MET A 12 3.20 -28.88 28.74
C MET A 12 2.58 -29.65 29.92
N PRO A 13 3.35 -29.93 30.99
CA PRO A 13 2.93 -30.85 32.04
C PRO A 13 1.79 -30.26 32.88
N ILE A 14 1.92 -28.98 33.24
CA ILE A 14 0.86 -28.19 33.88
C ILE A 14 0.58 -27.01 32.96
N THR A 15 -0.68 -26.78 32.63
CA THR A 15 -1.04 -25.61 31.83
C THR A 15 -0.90 -24.33 32.64
N PRO A 16 -0.30 -23.26 32.09
CA PRO A 16 -0.27 -21.95 32.73
C PRO A 16 -1.65 -21.50 33.20
N SER A 17 -1.71 -20.67 34.24
CA SER A 17 -2.97 -20.01 34.61
C SER A 17 -3.36 -18.91 33.61
N LYS A 18 -2.36 -18.31 32.96
CA LYS A 18 -2.53 -17.19 32.03
C LYS A 18 -1.50 -17.25 30.91
N VAL A 19 -1.96 -16.95 29.68
CA VAL A 19 -1.10 -16.67 28.54
C VAL A 19 -1.43 -15.27 28.02
N LYS A 20 -0.41 -14.45 27.81
CA LYS A 20 -0.53 -13.10 27.23
C LYS A 20 -0.03 -13.13 25.80
N VAL A 21 -0.90 -12.85 24.84
CA VAL A 21 -0.55 -12.66 23.42
C VAL A 21 -0.72 -11.18 23.10
N LYS A 22 0.39 -10.49 22.82
CA LYS A 22 0.42 -9.07 22.52
C LYS A 22 0.62 -8.86 21.02
N ILE A 23 -0.43 -8.38 20.35
CA ILE A 23 -0.39 -8.01 18.94
C ILE A 23 0.07 -6.55 18.87
N ASN A 24 1.31 -6.32 18.42
CA ASN A 24 1.88 -4.98 18.38
C ASN A 24 1.59 -4.29 17.02
N ASN A 25 1.49 -2.96 17.03
CA ASN A 25 1.39 -2.15 15.80
C ASN A 25 2.60 -1.23 15.64
N GLN A 26 2.80 -0.71 14.42
CA GLN A 26 3.84 0.27 14.10
C GLN A 26 3.25 1.60 13.61
N ASN A 27 1.97 1.85 13.94
CA ASN A 27 1.24 2.99 13.42
C ASN A 27 1.89 4.29 13.89
N LYS A 28 1.89 5.31 13.04
CA LYS A 28 2.47 6.61 13.35
C LYS A 28 1.39 7.67 13.26
N THR A 29 1.14 8.33 14.39
CA THR A 29 0.28 9.51 14.46
C THR A 29 1.08 10.75 14.02
N LEU A 30 0.50 11.60 13.19
CA LEU A 30 1.05 12.89 12.80
C LEU A 30 -0.02 13.98 12.97
N THR A 31 0.40 15.15 13.45
CA THR A 31 -0.42 16.36 13.44
C THR A 31 -0.10 17.15 12.17
N LEU A 32 -1.12 17.44 11.37
CA LEU A 32 -1.01 18.26 10.16
C LEU A 32 -0.82 19.73 10.53
N ILE A 33 -0.33 20.52 9.57
CA ILE A 33 -0.22 21.97 9.72
C ILE A 33 -1.61 22.61 9.93
N SER A 34 -2.68 21.96 9.45
CA SER A 34 -4.08 22.34 9.71
C SER A 34 -4.53 22.13 11.17
N GLY A 35 -3.72 21.48 12.01
CA GLY A 35 -4.08 21.10 13.39
C GLY A 35 -4.83 19.78 13.49
N GLU A 36 -5.15 19.12 12.37
CA GLU A 36 -5.81 17.82 12.35
C GLU A 36 -4.82 16.68 12.67
N GLU A 37 -5.28 15.67 13.40
CA GLU A 37 -4.49 14.49 13.71
C GLU A 37 -4.82 13.37 12.72
N ILE A 38 -3.79 12.83 12.05
CA ILE A 38 -3.92 11.68 11.16
C ILE A 38 -3.15 10.48 11.71
N ASN A 39 -3.70 9.28 11.50
CA ASN A 39 -3.08 8.02 11.88
C ASN A 39 -2.59 7.26 10.63
N ILE A 40 -1.27 7.16 10.48
CA ILE A 40 -0.65 6.38 9.39
C ILE A 40 -0.53 4.93 9.83
N LEU A 41 -1.35 4.06 9.23
CA LEU A 41 -1.31 2.63 9.46
C LEU A 41 -0.08 2.01 8.79
N LYS A 42 0.74 1.31 9.58
CA LYS A 42 1.89 0.56 9.09
C LYS A 42 1.65 -0.93 9.23
N GLU A 43 2.59 -1.73 8.71
CA GLU A 43 2.55 -3.18 8.92
C GLU A 43 2.55 -3.53 10.41
N ALA A 44 1.78 -4.57 10.75
CA ALA A 44 1.73 -5.09 12.11
C ALA A 44 3.11 -5.60 12.54
N LYS A 45 3.55 -5.20 13.74
CA LYS A 45 4.77 -5.71 14.37
C LYS A 45 4.54 -7.16 14.78
N LEU A 46 5.65 -7.88 14.98
CA LEU A 46 5.61 -9.27 15.45
C LEU A 46 4.83 -9.38 16.76
N THR A 47 4.04 -10.45 16.86
CA THR A 47 3.27 -10.77 18.06
C THR A 47 4.20 -11.30 19.14
N ASP A 48 4.11 -10.78 20.35
CA ASP A 48 4.84 -11.32 21.51
C ASP A 48 3.92 -12.24 22.31
N VAL A 49 4.45 -13.36 22.79
CA VAL A 49 3.71 -14.31 23.63
C VAL A 49 4.48 -14.52 24.93
N SER A 50 3.80 -14.41 26.08
CA SER A 50 4.41 -14.68 27.39
C SER A 50 3.49 -15.48 28.31
N PHE A 51 4.09 -16.38 29.08
CA PHE A 51 3.39 -17.24 30.03
C PHE A 51 4.37 -17.82 31.06
N ASP A 52 3.81 -18.27 32.18
CA ASP A 52 4.54 -18.95 33.24
C ASP A 52 4.05 -20.39 33.33
N VAL A 53 4.97 -21.35 33.17
CA VAL A 53 4.67 -22.78 33.23
C VAL A 53 5.30 -23.38 34.46
N VAL A 54 4.56 -24.25 35.15
CA VAL A 54 5.08 -25.02 36.29
C VAL A 54 5.53 -26.38 35.78
N LEU A 55 6.78 -26.73 36.08
CA LEU A 55 7.37 -28.03 35.76
C LEU A 55 7.38 -28.85 37.06
N PRO A 56 6.49 -29.86 37.15
CA PRO A 56 6.40 -30.67 38.35
C PRO A 56 7.61 -31.59 38.47
N GLN A 57 8.20 -31.67 39.66
CA GLN A 57 9.25 -32.66 39.95
C GLN A 57 8.68 -33.97 40.51
N VAL A 58 7.46 -33.92 41.02
CA VAL A 58 6.73 -35.08 41.55
C VAL A 58 5.40 -35.26 40.80
N PRO A 59 4.84 -36.49 40.76
CA PRO A 59 3.60 -36.72 40.03
C PRO A 59 2.40 -36.08 40.72
N TYR A 60 1.62 -35.30 39.97
CA TYR A 60 0.35 -34.72 40.43
C TYR A 60 -0.86 -35.21 39.63
N PRO A 61 -2.04 -35.40 40.27
CA PRO A 61 -3.28 -35.78 39.59
C PRO A 61 -3.79 -34.73 38.58
N PHE A 62 -3.39 -33.46 38.77
CA PHE A 62 -3.74 -32.35 37.90
C PHE A 62 -2.69 -32.07 36.81
N THR A 63 -1.74 -32.99 36.58
CA THR A 63 -0.90 -32.91 35.39
C THR A 63 -1.71 -33.28 34.16
N ASN A 64 -1.33 -32.70 33.02
CA ASN A 64 -1.77 -33.22 31.74
C ASN A 64 -1.19 -34.63 31.60
N GLY A 65 -2.05 -35.62 31.33
CA GLY A 65 -1.62 -37.01 31.14
C GLY A 65 -0.44 -37.11 30.15
N GLY A 66 0.58 -37.88 30.53
CA GLY A 66 1.83 -37.99 29.76
C GLY A 66 2.90 -36.94 30.10
N ALA A 67 2.77 -36.22 31.21
CA ALA A 67 3.81 -35.34 31.74
C ALA A 67 5.16 -36.07 31.85
N GLN A 68 6.20 -35.45 31.28
CA GLN A 68 7.58 -35.93 31.38
C GLN A 68 8.27 -35.33 32.62
N SER A 69 9.51 -35.74 32.90
CA SER A 69 10.31 -35.14 33.97
C SER A 69 10.60 -33.66 33.71
N ALA A 70 10.88 -32.90 34.76
CA ALA A 70 11.30 -31.50 34.62
C ALA A 70 12.53 -31.36 33.69
N ASP A 71 13.50 -32.27 33.78
CA ASP A 71 14.71 -32.30 32.93
C ASP A 71 14.39 -32.37 31.43
N TYR A 72 13.36 -33.13 31.04
CA TYR A 72 12.92 -33.20 29.65
C TYR A 72 12.47 -31.83 29.13
N TYR A 73 11.73 -31.07 29.93
CA TYR A 73 11.25 -29.75 29.54
C TYR A 73 12.36 -28.70 29.57
N LEU A 74 13.26 -28.76 30.56
CA LEU A 74 14.42 -27.87 30.62
C LEU A 74 15.35 -28.06 29.42
N SER A 75 15.68 -29.31 29.08
CA SER A 75 16.46 -29.64 27.88
C SER A 75 15.73 -29.28 26.58
N LEU A 76 14.39 -29.36 26.55
CA LEU A 76 13.60 -28.84 25.44
C LEU A 76 13.80 -27.33 25.27
N PHE A 77 13.63 -26.53 26.32
CA PHE A 77 13.81 -25.07 26.24
C PHE A 77 15.23 -24.69 25.83
N GLU A 78 16.23 -25.36 26.40
CA GLU A 78 17.63 -25.19 26.03
C GLU A 78 17.85 -25.49 24.54
N ARG A 79 17.36 -26.62 24.04
CA ARG A 79 17.45 -27.00 22.62
C ARG A 79 16.74 -25.99 21.72
N LEU A 80 15.56 -25.51 22.10
CA LEU A 80 14.83 -24.49 21.33
C LEU A 80 15.59 -23.16 21.29
N LYS A 81 16.32 -22.83 22.36
CA LYS A 81 17.17 -21.63 22.40
C LYS A 81 18.44 -21.80 21.54
N GLN A 82 19.06 -22.97 21.57
CA GLN A 82 20.33 -23.25 20.88
C GLN A 82 20.17 -23.56 19.38
N SER A 83 19.08 -24.22 19.00
CA SER A 83 18.83 -24.65 17.61
C SER A 83 18.66 -23.48 16.63
N LYS A 84 18.30 -22.28 17.12
CA LYS A 84 18.00 -21.09 16.30
C LYS A 84 16.94 -21.36 15.22
N THR A 85 16.11 -22.38 15.41
CA THR A 85 15.01 -22.71 14.50
C THR A 85 13.67 -22.27 15.07
N PRO A 86 12.78 -21.72 14.24
CA PRO A 86 11.42 -21.44 14.68
C PRO A 86 10.66 -22.75 14.92
N PHE A 87 9.69 -22.71 15.83
CA PHE A 87 8.85 -23.86 16.16
C PHE A 87 7.39 -23.46 16.30
N GLN A 88 6.49 -24.45 16.27
CA GLN A 88 5.07 -24.19 16.47
C GLN A 88 4.75 -24.08 17.96
N TRP A 89 4.05 -23.02 18.32
CA TRP A 89 3.38 -22.85 19.60
C TRP A 89 1.87 -22.95 19.38
N ILE A 90 1.24 -23.88 20.09
CA ILE A 90 -0.18 -24.21 19.92
C ILE A 90 -0.86 -24.13 21.28
N LEU A 91 -1.94 -23.37 21.35
CA LEU A 91 -2.85 -23.32 22.49
C LEU A 91 -4.23 -23.75 22.02
N ASN A 92 -4.69 -24.90 22.50
CA ASN A 92 -5.98 -25.47 22.13
C ASN A 92 -6.94 -25.40 23.32
N ARG A 93 -8.00 -24.61 23.20
CA ARG A 93 -9.05 -24.52 24.21
C ARG A 93 -10.21 -25.41 23.80
N SER A 94 -10.73 -26.21 24.71
CA SER A 94 -11.87 -27.08 24.44
C SER A 94 -12.87 -27.01 25.59
N ARG A 95 -14.15 -27.10 25.26
CA ARG A 95 -15.19 -27.30 26.28
C ARG A 95 -15.11 -28.71 26.88
N PRO A 96 -15.72 -28.95 28.06
CA PRO A 96 -15.81 -30.28 28.65
C PRO A 96 -16.53 -31.31 27.77
N ASP A 97 -17.41 -30.88 26.86
CA ASP A 97 -18.12 -31.72 25.90
C ASP A 97 -17.26 -32.09 24.66
N GLY A 98 -15.98 -31.72 24.66
CA GLY A 98 -15.04 -32.02 23.58
C GLY A 98 -15.11 -31.04 22.40
N VAL A 99 -16.03 -30.07 22.40
CA VAL A 99 -16.11 -29.08 21.32
C VAL A 99 -14.92 -28.13 21.41
N ALA A 100 -14.18 -28.02 20.31
CA ALA A 100 -13.07 -27.10 20.18
C ALA A 100 -13.57 -25.65 20.27
N LEU A 101 -12.91 -24.86 21.10
CA LEU A 101 -13.05 -23.41 21.17
C LEU A 101 -11.91 -22.76 20.39
N PHE A 102 -11.75 -21.46 20.57
CA PHE A 102 -10.62 -20.72 20.01
C PHE A 102 -9.29 -21.41 20.30
N TYR A 103 -8.56 -21.72 19.23
CA TYR A 103 -7.19 -22.21 19.30
C TYR A 103 -6.26 -21.17 18.68
N SER A 104 -5.05 -21.09 19.21
CA SER A 104 -3.96 -20.29 18.65
C SER A 104 -2.90 -21.24 18.13
N ASN A 105 -2.44 -21.01 16.90
CA ASN A 105 -1.33 -21.72 16.30
C ASN A 105 -0.40 -20.69 15.67
N LEU A 106 0.78 -20.48 16.25
CA LEU A 106 1.75 -19.50 15.80
C LEU A 106 3.12 -20.15 15.67
N THR A 107 3.80 -19.82 14.57
CA THR A 107 5.23 -20.09 14.43
C THR A 107 6.01 -19.00 15.18
N VAL A 108 6.83 -19.41 16.14
CA VAL A 108 7.50 -18.52 17.08
C VAL A 108 8.97 -18.92 17.27
N GLY A 109 9.78 -17.96 17.72
CA GLY A 109 11.10 -18.17 18.27
C GLY A 109 11.09 -17.94 19.78
N LEU A 110 11.99 -18.63 20.49
CA LEU A 110 12.22 -18.44 21.91
C LEU A 110 13.15 -17.23 22.14
N GLU A 111 12.61 -16.14 22.66
CA GLU A 111 13.38 -14.93 22.98
C GLU A 111 14.11 -15.11 24.29
N ASP A 112 13.38 -15.39 25.38
CA ASP A 112 13.97 -15.54 26.71
C ASP A 112 13.17 -16.57 27.52
N TYR A 113 13.85 -17.23 28.44
CA TYR A 113 13.19 -17.96 29.52
C TYR A 113 13.94 -17.76 30.83
N GLN A 114 13.21 -17.80 31.94
CA GLN A 114 13.75 -17.66 33.28
C GLN A 114 13.23 -18.82 34.12
N ILE A 115 14.13 -19.52 34.80
CA ILE A 115 13.79 -20.58 35.75
C ILE A 115 13.82 -19.96 37.14
N THR A 116 12.76 -20.19 37.90
CA THR A 116 12.61 -19.76 39.28
C THR A 116 12.38 -21.01 40.14
N ASP A 117 13.28 -21.21 41.10
CA ASP A 117 13.18 -22.21 42.16
C ASP A 117 12.87 -21.46 43.46
N ASP A 118 11.63 -21.58 43.93
CA ASP A 118 11.17 -20.97 45.17
C ASP A 118 10.77 -22.05 46.15
N ALA A 119 11.53 -22.18 47.24
CA ALA A 119 11.28 -23.16 48.29
C ALA A 119 9.88 -23.04 48.93
N LYS A 120 9.20 -21.88 48.79
CA LYS A 120 7.82 -21.69 49.27
C LYS A 120 6.78 -22.34 48.35
N GLU A 121 7.08 -22.47 47.07
CA GLU A 121 6.21 -23.08 46.06
C GLU A 121 6.38 -24.61 46.00
N GLY A 122 7.20 -25.17 46.90
CA GLY A 122 7.37 -26.61 47.09
C GLY A 122 8.56 -27.16 46.32
N PHE A 123 8.35 -28.29 45.64
CA PHE A 123 9.40 -29.02 44.90
C PHE A 123 9.47 -28.66 43.42
N ASP A 124 8.55 -27.81 42.94
CA ASP A 124 8.33 -27.58 41.52
C ASP A 124 9.06 -26.34 41.01
N LEU A 125 9.45 -26.38 39.74
CA LEU A 125 10.14 -25.26 39.08
C LEU A 125 9.14 -24.42 38.31
N THR A 126 9.22 -23.10 38.44
CA THR A 126 8.47 -22.19 37.58
C THR A 126 9.35 -21.67 36.46
N VAL A 127 8.89 -21.79 35.22
CA VAL A 127 9.59 -21.27 34.04
C VAL A 127 8.75 -20.18 33.38
N SER A 128 9.25 -18.95 33.42
CA SER A 128 8.67 -17.82 32.70
C SER A 128 9.25 -17.78 31.29
N VAL A 129 8.40 -17.91 30.28
CA VAL A 129 8.82 -18.01 28.87
C VAL A 129 8.32 -16.80 28.08
N LYS A 130 9.20 -16.22 27.26
CA LYS A 130 8.90 -15.16 26.30
C LYS A 130 9.21 -15.63 24.89
N LEU A 131 8.21 -15.64 24.04
CA LEU A 131 8.28 -16.01 22.63
C LEU A 131 7.96 -14.81 21.76
N LYS A 132 8.51 -14.79 20.55
CA LYS A 132 8.17 -13.81 19.52
C LYS A 132 7.76 -14.53 18.25
N GLN A 133 6.72 -14.02 17.60
CA GLN A 133 6.26 -14.52 16.31
C GLN A 133 7.40 -14.48 15.30
N TYR A 134 7.67 -15.63 14.70
CA TYR A 134 8.60 -15.75 13.59
C TYR A 134 7.83 -15.55 12.28
N ARG A 135 8.37 -14.70 11.41
CA ARG A 135 7.97 -14.61 10.01
C ARG A 135 9.21 -14.95 9.18
N ALA A 136 9.04 -15.84 8.20
CA ALA A 136 10.11 -16.15 7.28
C ALA A 136 10.56 -14.85 6.58
N PHE A 137 11.85 -14.58 6.66
CA PHE A 137 12.47 -13.48 5.96
C PHE A 137 13.30 -14.05 4.82
N GLY A 138 13.28 -13.35 3.69
CA GLY A 138 14.00 -13.72 2.49
C GLY A 138 14.04 -12.54 1.55
N THR A 139 15.02 -12.51 0.67
CA THR A 139 15.04 -11.52 -0.40
C THR A 139 13.83 -11.77 -1.30
N LYS A 140 12.91 -10.80 -1.37
CA LYS A 140 11.93 -10.76 -2.45
C LYS A 140 12.71 -10.50 -3.74
N THR A 141 13.03 -11.54 -4.48
CA THR A 141 13.65 -11.40 -5.80
C THR A 141 12.59 -10.91 -6.76
N VAL A 142 12.62 -9.62 -7.06
CA VAL A 142 11.84 -9.08 -8.18
C VAL A 142 12.58 -9.48 -9.44
N GLN A 143 11.99 -10.38 -10.23
CA GLN A 143 12.46 -10.60 -11.59
C GLN A 143 12.11 -9.35 -12.39
N ILE A 144 13.08 -8.46 -12.53
CA ILE A 144 13.02 -7.39 -13.50
C ILE A 144 13.16 -8.10 -14.84
N THR A 145 12.05 -8.40 -15.50
CA THR A 145 12.10 -8.72 -16.92
C THR A 145 12.45 -7.41 -17.61
N PRO A 146 13.68 -7.21 -18.12
CA PRO A 146 13.91 -6.07 -18.99
C PRO A 146 12.90 -6.21 -20.12
N SER A 147 12.02 -5.21 -20.24
CA SER A 147 11.17 -5.07 -21.42
C SER A 147 12.12 -5.20 -22.61
N SER A 148 11.90 -6.24 -23.43
CA SER A 148 12.71 -6.52 -24.60
C SER A 148 12.91 -5.21 -25.35
N ALA A 149 14.17 -4.75 -25.41
CA ALA A 149 14.52 -3.61 -26.23
C ALA A 149 13.96 -3.89 -27.64
N PRO A 150 13.17 -2.97 -28.23
CA PRO A 150 12.74 -3.13 -29.60
C PRO A 150 14.00 -3.38 -30.43
N SER A 151 14.07 -4.52 -31.11
CA SER A 151 15.20 -4.92 -31.97
C SER A 151 15.22 -4.11 -33.28
N GLN A 152 14.76 -2.87 -33.22
CA GLN A 152 14.68 -1.97 -34.34
C GLN A 152 15.43 -0.69 -33.94
N PRO A 153 16.45 -0.27 -34.68
CA PRO A 153 17.03 1.04 -34.47
C PRO A 153 15.90 2.05 -34.57
N ALA A 154 15.61 2.73 -33.47
CA ALA A 154 14.70 3.86 -33.47
C ALA A 154 15.36 4.94 -34.32
N THR A 155 14.99 5.01 -35.60
CA THR A 155 15.17 6.23 -36.38
C THR A 155 14.34 7.29 -35.68
N ALA A 156 15.02 8.17 -34.95
CA ALA A 156 14.42 9.39 -34.45
C ALA A 156 14.07 10.26 -35.67
N THR A 157 12.85 10.13 -36.19
CA THR A 157 12.22 11.25 -36.87
C THR A 157 12.01 12.32 -35.81
N VAL A 158 12.92 13.28 -35.79
CA VAL A 158 12.67 14.60 -35.22
C VAL A 158 11.51 15.17 -36.03
N GLN A 159 10.28 14.94 -35.58
CA GLN A 159 9.24 15.92 -35.84
C GLN A 159 9.59 17.09 -34.93
N GLU A 160 10.37 18.01 -35.50
CA GLU A 160 10.42 19.37 -35.00
C GLU A 160 8.95 19.82 -34.89
N PRO A 161 8.45 20.17 -33.69
CA PRO A 161 7.19 20.88 -33.64
C PRO A 161 7.36 22.05 -34.61
N PRO A 162 6.43 22.29 -35.55
CA PRO A 162 6.53 23.45 -36.41
C PRO A 162 6.78 24.63 -35.50
N ARG A 163 8.00 25.16 -35.57
CA ARG A 163 8.30 26.45 -34.98
C ARG A 163 7.24 27.35 -35.58
N GLU A 164 6.37 27.92 -34.74
CA GLU A 164 5.50 28.99 -35.15
C GLU A 164 6.42 30.17 -35.52
N THR A 165 7.03 30.11 -36.70
CA THR A 165 7.34 31.30 -37.45
C THR A 165 5.99 31.92 -37.69
N THR A 166 5.71 33.01 -36.98
CA THR A 166 4.64 33.94 -37.26
C THR A 166 4.79 34.38 -38.72
N SER A 167 4.27 33.57 -39.64
CA SER A 167 3.99 33.99 -40.98
C SER A 167 2.91 35.05 -40.84
N ALA A 168 3.19 36.25 -41.37
CA ALA A 168 2.29 37.38 -41.39
C ALA A 168 0.82 36.99 -41.57
N PRO A 169 -0.13 37.69 -40.92
CA PRO A 169 -1.56 37.37 -41.02
C PRO A 169 -1.94 37.27 -42.50
N LYS A 170 -2.32 36.06 -42.91
CA LYS A 170 -2.74 35.79 -44.27
C LYS A 170 -4.09 36.49 -44.44
N ALA A 171 -4.09 37.60 -45.18
CA ALA A 171 -5.30 38.37 -45.48
C ALA A 171 -6.41 37.41 -45.95
N ALA A 172 -7.51 37.35 -45.19
CA ALA A 172 -8.65 36.52 -45.56
C ALA A 172 -9.34 37.17 -46.76
N ASN A 173 -9.73 36.40 -47.78
CA ASN A 173 -10.48 36.93 -48.92
C ASN A 173 -11.95 36.52 -48.80
N TYR A 174 -12.88 37.45 -48.95
CA TYR A 174 -14.32 37.22 -48.93
C TYR A 174 -14.91 37.38 -50.34
N THR A 175 -15.71 36.40 -50.77
CA THR A 175 -16.45 36.50 -52.03
C THR A 175 -17.85 37.05 -51.78
N VAL A 176 -18.15 38.21 -52.35
CA VAL A 176 -19.45 38.91 -52.21
C VAL A 176 -20.57 38.02 -52.75
N LYS A 177 -21.64 37.83 -51.98
CA LYS A 177 -22.84 37.11 -52.44
C LYS A 177 -23.92 38.10 -52.87
N SER A 178 -24.88 37.61 -53.66
CA SER A 178 -26.01 38.44 -54.08
C SER A 178 -26.77 38.98 -52.86
N GLY A 179 -26.98 40.29 -52.79
CA GLY A 179 -27.63 40.98 -51.67
C GLY A 179 -26.72 41.37 -50.49
N ASP A 180 -25.40 41.12 -50.56
CA ASP A 180 -24.47 41.65 -49.55
C ASP A 180 -24.20 43.15 -49.78
N CYS A 181 -23.93 43.86 -48.68
CA CYS A 181 -23.37 45.21 -48.67
C CYS A 181 -22.11 45.22 -47.78
N LEU A 182 -21.20 46.19 -47.98
CA LEU A 182 -19.93 46.24 -47.23
C LEU A 182 -20.13 46.20 -45.71
N TRP A 183 -21.20 46.80 -45.20
CA TRP A 183 -21.55 46.78 -43.78
C TRP A 183 -21.90 45.37 -43.27
N ASN A 184 -22.70 44.61 -44.02
CA ASN A 184 -23.06 43.23 -43.68
C ASN A 184 -21.85 42.30 -43.75
N ILE A 185 -20.95 42.51 -44.72
CA ILE A 185 -19.71 41.75 -44.84
C ILE A 185 -18.80 42.03 -43.65
N ALA A 186 -18.62 43.30 -43.28
CA ALA A 186 -17.84 43.69 -42.11
C ALA A 186 -18.39 43.09 -40.82
N LYS A 187 -19.71 43.13 -40.63
CA LYS A 187 -20.36 42.49 -39.47
C LYS A 187 -20.14 40.98 -39.43
N LYS A 188 -20.20 40.29 -40.58
CA LYS A 188 -20.01 38.83 -40.66
C LYS A 188 -18.56 38.39 -40.46
N GLN A 189 -17.60 39.16 -40.96
CA GLN A 189 -16.19 38.75 -41.00
C GLN A 189 -15.34 39.38 -39.89
N LEU A 190 -15.59 40.65 -39.55
CA LEU A 190 -14.88 41.38 -38.50
C LEU A 190 -15.68 41.48 -37.19
N GLY A 191 -16.92 40.98 -37.17
CA GLY A 191 -17.83 41.07 -36.03
C GLY A 191 -18.49 42.45 -35.85
N ASP A 192 -17.99 43.49 -36.52
CA ASP A 192 -18.50 44.86 -36.44
C ASP A 192 -18.75 45.44 -37.83
N GLY A 193 -20.00 45.80 -38.11
CA GLY A 193 -20.41 46.42 -39.36
C GLY A 193 -19.82 47.82 -39.58
N SER A 194 -19.48 48.54 -38.50
CA SER A 194 -18.90 49.89 -38.57
C SER A 194 -17.52 49.91 -39.25
N ARG A 195 -16.84 48.76 -39.27
CA ARG A 195 -15.51 48.54 -39.87
C ARG A 195 -15.52 48.33 -41.37
N TRP A 196 -16.65 48.56 -42.04
CA TRP A 196 -16.78 48.47 -43.51
C TRP A 196 -15.79 49.36 -44.27
N LYS A 197 -15.40 50.50 -43.67
CA LYS A 197 -14.42 51.41 -44.26
C LYS A 197 -13.05 50.76 -44.42
N GLU A 198 -12.65 49.89 -43.49
CA GLU A 198 -11.36 49.19 -43.55
C GLU A 198 -11.32 48.23 -44.76
N ILE A 199 -12.43 47.54 -45.02
CA ILE A 199 -12.58 46.68 -46.21
C ILE A 199 -12.51 47.52 -47.49
N TYR A 200 -13.17 48.68 -47.52
CA TYR A 200 -13.14 49.57 -48.68
C TYR A 200 -11.72 50.09 -48.94
N GLU A 201 -11.01 50.56 -47.92
CA GLU A 201 -9.64 51.07 -48.02
C GLU A 201 -8.67 50.01 -48.57
N LEU A 202 -8.80 48.76 -48.14
CA LEU A 202 -7.98 47.64 -48.62
C LEU A 202 -8.29 47.18 -50.05
N ASN A 203 -9.43 47.59 -50.62
CA ASN A 203 -9.91 47.16 -51.93
C ASN A 203 -10.25 48.33 -52.85
N LYS A 204 -9.65 49.51 -52.65
CA LYS A 204 -9.86 50.69 -53.51
C LYS A 204 -9.56 50.45 -54.99
N ASP A 205 -8.66 49.52 -55.28
CA ASP A 205 -8.35 49.05 -56.62
C ASP A 205 -9.52 48.28 -57.27
N LYS A 206 -10.35 47.61 -56.47
CA LYS A 206 -11.48 46.78 -56.93
C LYS A 206 -12.84 47.45 -56.76
N ILE A 207 -12.98 48.39 -55.81
CA ILE A 207 -14.23 49.09 -55.51
C ILE A 207 -14.06 50.57 -55.82
N LYS A 208 -14.60 51.02 -56.95
CA LYS A 208 -14.59 52.44 -57.33
C LYS A 208 -15.65 53.27 -56.60
N ASN A 209 -16.74 52.65 -56.18
CA ASN A 209 -17.81 53.27 -55.42
C ASN A 209 -18.16 52.37 -54.22
N PRO A 210 -18.02 52.84 -52.96
CA PRO A 210 -18.28 52.03 -51.76
C PRO A 210 -19.68 51.42 -51.71
N ASN A 211 -20.68 52.07 -52.32
CA ASN A 211 -22.06 51.61 -52.31
C ASN A 211 -22.36 50.59 -53.43
N LEU A 212 -21.38 50.25 -54.27
CA LEU A 212 -21.57 49.42 -55.45
C LEU A 212 -20.56 48.26 -55.47
N ILE A 213 -20.99 47.10 -54.98
CA ILE A 213 -20.24 45.85 -55.04
C ILE A 213 -21.05 44.80 -55.81
N TYR A 214 -20.36 43.93 -56.54
CA TYR A 214 -21.00 42.92 -57.39
C TYR A 214 -20.86 41.53 -56.76
N SER A 215 -21.88 40.70 -56.93
CA SER A 215 -21.82 39.30 -56.54
C SER A 215 -20.70 38.57 -57.30
N GLY A 216 -19.96 37.72 -56.60
CA GLY A 216 -18.78 37.01 -57.13
C GLY A 216 -17.46 37.79 -57.02
N GLN A 217 -17.48 39.05 -56.59
CA GLN A 217 -16.28 39.85 -56.38
C GLN A 217 -15.50 39.39 -55.14
N SER A 218 -14.17 39.23 -55.26
CA SER A 218 -13.30 38.81 -54.16
C SER A 218 -12.63 40.02 -53.49
N LEU A 219 -13.01 40.29 -52.24
CA LEU A 219 -12.53 41.39 -51.41
C LEU A 219 -11.52 40.89 -50.38
N THR A 220 -10.42 41.61 -50.24
CA THR A 220 -9.39 41.41 -49.22
C THR A 220 -9.88 41.93 -47.88
N MET A 221 -9.83 41.11 -46.83
CA MET A 221 -10.24 41.48 -45.49
C MET A 221 -9.03 41.94 -44.65
N PRO A 222 -9.24 42.86 -43.69
CA PRO A 222 -8.21 43.27 -42.72
C PRO A 222 -7.73 42.12 -41.83
#